data_AF-A0A131YXN6-F1
#
_entry.id   AF-A0A131YXN6-F1
#
_cell.length_a   1.000
_cell.length_b   1.000
_cell.length_c   1.000
_cell.angle_alpha   90.00
_cell.angle_beta   90.00
_cell.angle_gamma   90.00
#
_symmetry.space_group_name_H-M   'P 1'
#
loop_
_entity.id
_entity.type
_entity.pdbx_description
1 polymer ?
#
loop_
_entity_poly.entity_id
_entity_poly.type
_entity_poly.pdbx_seq_one_letter_code
_entity_poly.pdbx_strand_id
1 'polypeptide(L)'
;MATMESESLAERILQDLGNVFKKEPLVKEFDVVPVSNSSCNRSPVVCVDGHLALGSWCVPHVYSYAYTRLIEARNNIARHEKDVVLGWSRIVILINPDVQLAWNIRKELFLCKQTTFHEELKFSQLVLTRKPKCSEVFSHRRWLMQHNLRSYTTDRANNILQEELKVCLAAAEKYRCNYYAWTYRIWLMDTFVHGNPLMLESEIQLTREWVRGHVSDCSGFHYRQYLLRRVGSIPLLSKELALCEELCLSYPGHEAIWMHRRFCLWHLHPTATNGETQAKKARGATNWAETEEAFLQRASGCGEWQDELVVRHVRWLRSVLGWTGAAP
;
A
#
# COMPACT_ATOMS: atom_id res chain seq x y z
N MET A 1 -12.45 42.46 12.68
CA MET A 1 -12.10 42.68 11.26
C MET A 1 -11.15 41.62 10.74
N ALA A 2 -9.91 41.51 11.25
CA ALA A 2 -8.94 40.52 10.76
C ALA A 2 -9.39 39.04 10.85
N THR A 3 -10.12 38.66 11.90
CA THR A 3 -10.71 37.31 12.03
C THR A 3 -11.80 37.06 10.99
N MET A 4 -12.72 38.00 10.81
CA MET A 4 -13.81 37.90 9.82
C MET A 4 -13.28 37.87 8.38
N GLU A 5 -12.24 38.64 8.05
CA GLU A 5 -11.58 38.60 6.75
C GLU A 5 -10.90 37.24 6.50
N SER A 6 -10.25 36.68 7.52
CA SER A 6 -9.64 35.34 7.44
C SER A 6 -10.67 34.22 7.27
N GLU A 7 -11.83 34.32 7.93
CA GLU A 7 -12.93 33.36 7.77
C GLU A 7 -13.54 33.44 6.37
N SER A 8 -13.84 34.64 5.88
CA SER A 8 -14.37 34.85 4.53
C SER A 8 -13.41 34.32 3.44
N LEU A 9 -12.10 34.52 3.62
CA LEU A 9 -11.10 33.95 2.74
C LEU A 9 -11.12 32.41 2.74
N ALA A 10 -11.18 31.79 3.92
CA ALA A 10 -11.23 30.33 4.03
C ALA A 10 -12.49 29.74 3.38
N GLU A 11 -13.65 30.37 3.58
CA GLU A 11 -14.92 29.97 2.94
C GLU A 11 -14.83 30.06 1.42
N ARG A 12 -14.24 31.15 0.89
CA ARG A 12 -14.02 31.29 -0.56
C ARG A 12 -13.12 30.18 -1.11
N ILE A 13 -12.03 29.85 -0.41
CA ILE A 13 -11.12 28.76 -0.81
C ILE A 13 -11.85 27.42 -0.81
N LEU A 14 -12.65 27.13 0.22
CA LEU A 14 -13.45 25.92 0.31
C LEU A 14 -14.49 25.83 -0.82
N GLN A 15 -15.11 26.95 -1.17
CA GLN A 15 -16.05 27.04 -2.28
C GLN A 15 -15.35 26.78 -3.62
N ASP A 16 -14.19 27.38 -3.86
CA ASP A 16 -13.39 27.15 -5.07
C ASP A 16 -12.97 25.68 -5.19
N LEU A 17 -12.52 25.08 -4.08
CA LEU A 17 -12.21 23.65 -4.00
C LEU A 17 -13.43 22.79 -4.32
N GLY A 18 -14.58 23.10 -3.71
CA GLY A 18 -15.85 22.41 -3.98
C GLY A 18 -16.27 22.50 -5.46
N ASN A 19 -16.06 23.66 -6.08
CA ASN A 19 -16.32 23.87 -7.50
C ASN A 19 -15.41 23.01 -8.39
N VAL A 20 -14.14 22.81 -8.01
CA VAL A 20 -13.25 21.89 -8.74
C VAL A 20 -13.80 20.47 -8.70
N PHE A 21 -14.15 19.93 -7.52
CA PHE A 21 -14.68 18.56 -7.43
C PHE A 21 -16.02 18.35 -8.14
N LYS A 22 -16.82 19.41 -8.31
CA LYS A 22 -18.05 19.38 -9.11
C LYS A 22 -17.76 19.38 -10.62
N LYS A 23 -16.76 20.16 -11.06
CA LYS A 23 -16.40 20.30 -12.49
C LYS A 23 -15.52 19.18 -13.01
N GLU A 24 -14.60 18.70 -12.19
CA GLU A 24 -13.66 17.63 -12.47
C GLU A 24 -13.91 16.49 -11.48
N PRO A 25 -14.86 15.58 -11.79
CA PRO A 25 -15.14 14.47 -10.89
C PRO A 25 -13.92 13.59 -10.70
N LEU A 26 -13.00 13.49 -11.67
CA LEU A 26 -11.87 12.57 -11.71
C LEU A 26 -10.54 13.28 -11.42
N VAL A 27 -10.47 14.02 -10.31
CA VAL A 27 -9.18 14.54 -9.80
C VAL A 27 -8.21 13.38 -9.62
N LYS A 28 -7.07 13.45 -10.31
CA LYS A 28 -6.05 12.41 -10.41
C LYS A 28 -5.04 12.49 -9.28
N GLU A 29 -4.68 13.70 -8.86
CA GLU A 29 -3.66 13.95 -7.85
C GLU A 29 -3.93 15.26 -7.11
N PHE A 30 -3.46 15.35 -5.88
CA PHE A 30 -3.51 16.55 -5.05
C PHE A 30 -2.12 16.89 -4.50
N ASP A 31 -1.70 18.16 -4.57
CA ASP A 31 -0.54 18.63 -3.81
C ASP A 31 -0.66 20.09 -3.33
N VAL A 32 0.24 20.49 -2.44
CA VAL A 32 0.42 21.88 -2.02
C VAL A 32 1.65 22.44 -2.71
N VAL A 33 1.46 23.50 -3.49
CA VAL A 33 2.53 24.09 -4.30
C VAL A 33 3.11 25.32 -3.59
N PRO A 34 4.45 25.44 -3.48
CA PRO A 34 5.09 26.65 -2.97
C PRO A 34 4.77 27.84 -3.86
N VAL A 35 4.28 28.93 -3.26
CA VAL A 35 4.02 30.19 -3.97
C VAL A 35 4.84 31.29 -3.31
N SER A 36 5.74 31.90 -4.09
CA SER A 36 6.65 32.95 -3.62
C SER A 36 5.97 34.32 -3.46
N ASN A 37 4.93 34.61 -4.25
CA ASN A 37 4.21 35.88 -4.22
C ASN A 37 2.68 35.64 -4.15
N SER A 38 2.07 35.90 -3.01
CA SER A 38 0.60 35.85 -2.81
C SER A 38 -0.13 37.10 -3.30
N SER A 39 0.59 38.06 -3.91
CA SER A 39 0.08 39.37 -4.31
C SER A 39 -0.85 39.37 -5.53
N CYS A 40 -1.13 38.21 -6.13
CA CYS A 40 -2.09 38.11 -7.22
C CYS A 40 -3.50 37.82 -6.70
N ASN A 41 -4.51 38.56 -7.18
CA ASN A 41 -5.94 38.33 -6.94
C ASN A 41 -6.47 37.06 -7.66
N ARG A 42 -5.70 35.97 -7.58
CA ARG A 42 -5.99 34.65 -8.17
C ARG A 42 -6.33 33.67 -7.05
N SER A 43 -7.27 32.76 -7.32
CA SER A 43 -7.60 31.70 -6.37
C SER A 43 -6.35 30.85 -6.08
N PRO A 44 -6.08 30.47 -4.82
CA PRO A 44 -5.03 29.52 -4.50
C PRO A 44 -5.37 28.08 -4.89
N VAL A 45 -6.60 27.82 -5.35
CA VAL A 45 -7.04 26.52 -5.85
C VAL A 45 -6.83 26.47 -7.36
N VAL A 46 -5.94 25.61 -7.83
CA VAL A 46 -5.61 25.46 -9.25
C VAL A 46 -5.86 24.01 -9.65
N CYS A 47 -6.53 23.78 -10.78
CA CYS A 47 -6.71 22.43 -11.33
C CYS A 47 -6.35 22.44 -12.81
N VAL A 48 -5.37 21.62 -13.20
CA VAL A 48 -4.89 21.49 -14.59
C VAL A 48 -4.78 20.01 -14.94
N ASP A 49 -5.46 19.59 -16.00
CA ASP A 49 -5.47 18.21 -16.51
C ASP A 49 -5.82 17.13 -15.47
N GLY A 50 -6.64 17.50 -14.49
CA GLY A 50 -7.05 16.65 -13.36
C GLY A 50 -6.09 16.68 -12.16
N HIS A 51 -5.03 17.49 -12.18
CA HIS A 51 -4.11 17.67 -11.05
C HIS A 51 -4.53 18.91 -10.27
N LEU A 52 -4.94 18.69 -9.02
CA LEU A 52 -5.39 19.74 -8.12
C LEU A 52 -4.24 20.21 -7.24
N ALA A 53 -3.97 21.51 -7.25
CA ALA A 53 -2.96 22.14 -6.42
C ALA A 53 -3.60 23.19 -5.49
N LEU A 54 -3.05 23.29 -4.28
CA LEU A 54 -3.36 24.34 -3.33
C LEU A 54 -2.11 25.19 -3.08
N GLY A 55 -2.21 26.51 -3.20
CA GLY A 55 -1.10 27.42 -2.87
C GLY A 55 -0.72 27.33 -1.39
N SER A 56 0.58 27.15 -1.10
CA SER A 56 1.08 26.93 0.26
C SER A 56 0.71 28.04 1.26
N TRP A 57 0.64 29.29 0.80
CA TRP A 57 0.33 30.45 1.63
C TRP A 57 -1.05 30.38 2.28
N CYS A 58 -2.04 29.72 1.64
CA CYS A 58 -3.40 29.68 2.16
C CYS A 58 -3.65 28.50 3.12
N VAL A 59 -2.71 27.53 3.18
CA VAL A 59 -2.84 26.30 3.97
C VAL A 59 -3.12 26.59 5.45
N PRO A 60 -2.37 27.45 6.16
CA PRO A 60 -2.64 27.70 7.59
C PRO A 60 -4.05 28.25 7.82
N HIS A 61 -4.52 29.15 6.95
CA HIS A 61 -5.83 29.80 7.08
C HIS A 61 -6.98 28.82 6.86
N VAL A 62 -6.97 28.11 5.71
CA VAL A 62 -8.07 27.19 5.37
C VAL A 62 -8.07 25.95 6.26
N TYR A 63 -6.88 25.45 6.65
CA TYR A 63 -6.77 24.30 7.55
C TYR A 63 -7.29 24.64 8.94
N SER A 64 -6.81 25.73 9.55
CA SER A 64 -7.26 26.10 10.91
C SER A 64 -8.75 26.41 10.95
N TYR A 65 -9.29 27.11 9.94
CA TYR A 65 -10.72 27.35 9.83
C TYR A 65 -11.51 26.03 9.78
N ALA A 66 -11.20 25.16 8.80
CA ALA A 66 -11.93 23.91 8.60
C ALA A 66 -11.81 22.96 9.80
N TYR A 67 -10.62 22.86 10.40
CA TYR A 67 -10.39 22.02 11.56
C TYR A 67 -11.19 22.49 12.78
N THR A 68 -11.19 23.81 13.08
CA THR A 68 -12.00 24.39 14.15
C THR A 68 -13.49 24.13 13.91
N ARG A 69 -13.98 24.34 12.68
CA ARG A 69 -15.38 24.06 12.33
C ARG A 69 -15.76 22.59 12.50
N LEU A 70 -14.87 21.64 12.17
CA LEU A 70 -15.12 20.20 12.43
C LEU A 70 -15.20 19.88 13.92
N ILE A 71 -14.36 20.50 14.75
CA ILE A 71 -14.41 20.32 16.20
C ILE A 71 -15.73 20.86 16.76
N GLU A 72 -16.12 22.07 16.37
CA GLU A 72 -17.37 22.70 16.80
C GLU A 72 -18.60 21.88 16.37
N ALA A 73 -18.59 21.38 15.13
CA ALA A 73 -19.68 20.59 14.57
C ALA A 73 -19.77 19.17 15.14
N ARG A 74 -18.69 18.63 15.75
CA ARG A 74 -18.56 17.21 16.14
C ARG A 74 -19.79 16.66 16.88
N ASN A 75 -20.32 17.41 17.84
CA ASN A 75 -21.43 16.95 18.67
C ASN A 75 -22.81 17.19 18.03
N ASN A 76 -22.89 17.89 16.89
CA ASN A 76 -24.14 18.31 16.26
C ASN A 76 -24.05 18.31 14.72
N ILE A 77 -23.36 17.34 14.12
CA ILE A 77 -23.11 17.29 12.67
C ILE A 77 -24.41 17.37 11.86
N ALA A 78 -25.49 16.76 12.36
CA ALA A 78 -26.81 16.77 11.72
C ALA A 78 -27.44 18.17 11.57
N ARG A 79 -26.93 19.20 12.28
CA ARG A 79 -27.41 20.59 12.15
C ARG A 79 -26.75 21.35 11.00
N HIS A 80 -25.67 20.83 10.45
CA HIS A 80 -24.93 21.48 9.37
C HIS A 80 -25.33 20.90 8.01
N GLU A 81 -25.30 21.73 6.98
CA GLU A 81 -25.47 21.25 5.60
C GLU A 81 -24.37 20.25 5.24
N LYS A 82 -24.77 19.13 4.61
CA LYS A 82 -23.84 18.02 4.30
C LYS A 82 -22.61 18.48 3.49
N ASP A 83 -22.82 19.37 2.52
CA ASP A 83 -21.77 19.80 1.59
C ASP A 83 -20.71 20.65 2.31
N VAL A 84 -21.12 21.39 3.34
CA VAL A 84 -20.24 22.20 4.18
C VAL A 84 -19.35 21.29 5.02
N VAL A 85 -19.91 20.30 5.72
CA VAL A 85 -19.12 19.34 6.52
C VAL A 85 -18.20 18.48 5.64
N LEU A 86 -18.67 18.11 4.44
CA LEU A 86 -17.84 17.45 3.43
C LEU A 86 -16.70 18.35 2.95
N GLY A 87 -16.94 19.65 2.79
CA GLY A 87 -15.91 20.64 2.47
C GLY A 87 -14.81 20.70 3.53
N TRP A 88 -15.21 20.85 4.80
CA TRP A 88 -14.26 20.94 5.92
C TRP A 88 -13.46 19.64 6.08
N SER A 89 -14.11 18.48 6.11
CA SER A 89 -13.42 17.19 6.25
C SER A 89 -12.49 16.91 5.07
N ARG A 90 -12.89 17.28 3.85
CA ARG A 90 -12.07 17.11 2.64
C ARG A 90 -10.75 17.87 2.74
N ILE A 91 -10.78 19.16 3.05
CA ILE A 91 -9.55 19.96 3.09
C ILE A 91 -8.63 19.54 4.24
N VAL A 92 -9.20 19.19 5.41
CA VAL A 92 -8.42 18.71 6.57
C VAL A 92 -7.70 17.42 6.20
N ILE A 93 -8.37 16.47 5.56
CA ILE A 93 -7.77 15.19 5.16
C ILE A 93 -6.77 15.35 4.01
N LEU A 94 -7.06 16.19 3.01
CA LEU A 94 -6.12 16.44 1.90
C LEU A 94 -4.79 17.05 2.38
N ILE A 95 -4.85 17.91 3.40
CA ILE A 95 -3.66 18.53 4.00
C ILE A 95 -2.99 17.59 5.00
N ASN A 96 -3.75 17.01 5.93
CA ASN A 96 -3.27 16.15 6.99
C ASN A 96 -4.20 14.93 7.19
N PRO A 97 -3.92 13.80 6.51
CA PRO A 97 -4.78 12.63 6.58
C PRO A 97 -4.67 11.84 7.89
N ASP A 98 -3.74 12.17 8.79
CA ASP A 98 -3.61 11.50 10.10
C ASP A 98 -4.64 12.01 11.13
N VAL A 99 -5.46 13.01 10.76
CA VAL A 99 -6.54 13.52 11.61
C VAL A 99 -7.73 12.54 11.61
N GLN A 100 -7.72 11.62 12.58
CA GLN A 100 -8.76 10.60 12.74
C GLN A 100 -10.19 11.19 12.91
N LEU A 101 -10.33 12.35 13.56
CA LEU A 101 -11.62 13.04 13.71
C LEU A 101 -12.31 13.25 12.35
N ALA A 102 -11.56 13.74 11.35
CA ALA A 102 -12.13 14.02 10.04
C ALA A 102 -12.60 12.74 9.34
N TRP A 103 -11.86 11.63 9.46
CA TRP A 103 -12.30 10.34 8.92
C TRP A 103 -13.55 9.81 9.63
N ASN A 104 -13.64 9.94 10.94
CA ASN A 104 -14.81 9.47 11.69
C ASN A 104 -16.07 10.26 11.33
N ILE A 105 -15.94 11.59 11.18
CA ILE A 105 -17.02 12.43 10.65
C ILE A 105 -17.48 11.93 9.27
N ARG A 106 -16.55 11.56 8.37
CA ARG A 106 -16.92 10.99 7.07
C ARG A 106 -17.61 9.62 7.19
N LYS A 107 -17.21 8.78 8.15
CA LYS A 107 -17.93 7.51 8.44
C LYS A 107 -19.36 7.77 8.92
N GLU A 108 -19.58 8.77 9.76
CA GLU A 108 -20.92 9.16 10.21
C GLU A 108 -21.78 9.63 9.03
N LEU A 109 -21.24 10.53 8.20
CA LEU A 109 -21.90 10.98 6.96
C LEU A 109 -22.25 9.80 6.04
N PHE A 110 -21.33 8.85 5.89
CA PHE A 110 -21.55 7.64 5.11
C PHE A 110 -22.68 6.76 5.67
N LEU A 111 -22.70 6.53 6.99
CA LEU A 111 -23.74 5.76 7.67
C LEU A 111 -25.12 6.42 7.50
N CYS A 112 -25.17 7.75 7.54
CA CYS A 112 -26.34 8.57 7.26
C CYS A 112 -26.68 8.71 5.75
N LYS A 113 -26.02 7.93 4.88
CA LYS A 113 -26.22 7.93 3.41
C LYS A 113 -25.99 9.28 2.73
N GLN A 114 -25.17 10.13 3.33
CA GLN A 114 -24.78 11.43 2.76
C GLN A 114 -23.62 11.33 1.79
N THR A 115 -22.87 10.23 1.82
CA THR A 115 -21.87 9.84 0.82
C THR A 115 -22.03 8.39 0.43
N THR A 116 -21.51 8.04 -0.75
CA THR A 116 -21.55 6.69 -1.30
C THR A 116 -20.21 5.98 -1.15
N PHE A 117 -20.24 4.65 -1.30
CA PHE A 117 -19.05 3.80 -1.19
C PHE A 117 -18.00 4.17 -2.23
N HIS A 118 -18.44 4.47 -3.46
CA HIS A 118 -17.55 4.86 -4.54
C HIS A 118 -16.91 6.24 -4.31
N GLU A 119 -17.67 7.21 -3.81
CA GLU A 119 -17.15 8.55 -3.50
C GLU A 119 -16.07 8.49 -2.42
N GLU A 120 -16.28 7.70 -1.35
CA GLU A 120 -15.29 7.56 -0.28
C GLU A 120 -14.03 6.80 -0.72
N LEU A 121 -14.17 5.74 -1.53
CA LEU A 121 -13.01 5.03 -2.10
C LEU A 121 -12.20 5.95 -3.03
N LYS A 122 -12.87 6.73 -3.86
CA LYS A 122 -12.22 7.69 -4.77
C LYS A 122 -11.51 8.79 -4.01
N PHE A 123 -12.17 9.38 -3.01
CA PHE A 123 -11.59 10.43 -2.20
C PHE A 123 -10.37 9.92 -1.42
N SER A 124 -10.47 8.77 -0.75
CA SER A 124 -9.33 8.19 -0.04
C SER A 124 -8.19 7.76 -0.96
N GLN A 125 -8.48 7.35 -2.21
CA GLN A 125 -7.45 7.10 -3.21
C GLN A 125 -6.70 8.37 -3.61
N LEU A 126 -7.41 9.49 -3.82
CA LEU A 126 -6.79 10.79 -4.07
C LEU A 126 -5.83 11.18 -2.94
N VAL A 127 -6.18 10.92 -1.68
CA VAL A 127 -5.30 11.19 -0.53
C VAL A 127 -4.00 10.36 -0.59
N LEU A 128 -4.08 9.09 -1.02
CA LEU A 128 -2.89 8.23 -1.19
C LEU A 128 -1.94 8.72 -2.28
N THR A 129 -2.40 9.54 -3.24
CA THR A 129 -1.54 10.11 -4.28
C THR A 129 -0.44 11.00 -3.67
N ARG A 130 -0.77 11.70 -2.58
CA ARG A 130 0.15 12.58 -1.85
C ARG A 130 0.79 11.92 -0.64
N LYS A 131 0.02 11.09 0.08
CA LYS A 131 0.42 10.45 1.34
C LYS A 131 0.28 8.92 1.24
N PRO A 132 1.10 8.26 0.40
CA PRO A 132 0.93 6.83 0.06
C PRO A 132 1.09 5.87 1.26
N LYS A 133 1.81 6.27 2.31
CA LYS A 133 2.06 5.46 3.52
C LYS A 133 1.19 5.88 4.72
N CYS A 134 0.07 6.58 4.51
CA CYS A 134 -0.80 6.98 5.63
C CYS A 134 -1.66 5.81 6.13
N SER A 135 -1.51 5.45 7.42
CA SER A 135 -2.24 4.34 8.03
C SER A 135 -3.74 4.62 8.16
N GLU A 136 -4.14 5.86 8.50
CA GLU A 136 -5.55 6.21 8.66
C GLU A 136 -6.34 6.04 7.36
N VAL A 137 -5.72 6.30 6.21
CA VAL A 137 -6.34 6.08 4.90
C VAL A 137 -6.65 4.60 4.69
N PHE A 138 -5.69 3.71 4.92
CA PHE A 138 -5.91 2.26 4.79
C PHE A 138 -6.90 1.73 5.83
N SER A 139 -6.90 2.28 7.05
CA SER A 139 -7.91 1.97 8.08
C SER A 139 -9.33 2.37 7.64
N HIS A 140 -9.49 3.55 7.05
CA HIS A 140 -10.78 3.99 6.50
C HIS A 140 -11.25 3.12 5.33
N ARG A 141 -10.34 2.78 4.40
CA ARG A 141 -10.65 1.88 3.28
C ARG A 141 -11.05 0.49 3.75
N ARG A 142 -10.33 -0.09 4.72
CA ARG A 142 -10.70 -1.36 5.37
C ARG A 142 -12.12 -1.30 5.93
N TRP A 143 -12.45 -0.24 6.65
CA TRP A 143 -13.80 -0.04 7.19
C TRP A 143 -14.85 -0.02 6.07
N LEU A 144 -14.65 0.78 5.01
CA LEU A 144 -15.57 0.85 3.87
C LEU A 144 -15.78 -0.52 3.20
N MET A 145 -14.69 -1.23 2.92
CA MET A 145 -14.72 -2.54 2.27
C MET A 145 -15.50 -3.57 3.11
N GLN A 146 -15.31 -3.58 4.43
CA GLN A 146 -16.02 -4.48 5.35
C GLN A 146 -17.53 -4.23 5.35
N HIS A 147 -17.96 -2.97 5.28
CA HIS A 147 -19.38 -2.62 5.40
C HIS A 147 -20.16 -2.86 4.12
N ASN A 148 -19.51 -2.78 2.95
CA ASN A 148 -20.24 -2.63 1.68
C ASN A 148 -19.92 -3.68 0.63
N LEU A 149 -18.73 -4.27 0.61
CA LEU A 149 -18.33 -5.12 -0.52
C LEU A 149 -19.26 -6.33 -0.68
N ARG A 150 -19.68 -6.93 0.45
CA ARG A 150 -20.56 -8.11 0.48
C ARG A 150 -21.99 -7.83 -0.03
N SER A 151 -22.39 -6.58 -0.13
CA SER A 151 -23.71 -6.19 -0.66
C SER A 151 -23.76 -6.16 -2.19
N TYR A 152 -22.62 -6.32 -2.87
CA TYR A 152 -22.54 -6.35 -4.33
C TYR A 152 -22.60 -7.79 -4.87
N THR A 153 -23.06 -7.93 -6.11
CA THR A 153 -22.91 -9.17 -6.89
C THR A 153 -21.45 -9.58 -6.98
N THR A 154 -21.16 -10.88 -7.06
CA THR A 154 -19.79 -11.43 -7.15
C THR A 154 -18.92 -10.72 -8.19
N ASP A 155 -19.42 -10.51 -9.40
CA ASP A 155 -18.63 -9.85 -10.48
C ASP A 155 -18.25 -8.41 -10.12
N ARG A 156 -19.22 -7.64 -9.60
CA ARG A 156 -18.99 -6.27 -9.17
C ARG A 156 -18.07 -6.19 -7.95
N ALA A 157 -18.21 -7.11 -6.99
CA ALA A 157 -17.31 -7.20 -5.85
C ALA A 157 -15.87 -7.54 -6.30
N ASN A 158 -15.71 -8.47 -7.25
CA ASN A 158 -14.42 -8.80 -7.85
C ASN A 158 -13.78 -7.61 -8.57
N ASN A 159 -14.56 -6.83 -9.34
CA ASN A 159 -14.05 -5.63 -10.00
C ASN A 159 -13.56 -4.58 -8.99
N ILE A 160 -14.35 -4.32 -7.94
CA ILE A 160 -13.94 -3.38 -6.88
C ILE A 160 -12.68 -3.88 -6.16
N LEU A 161 -12.61 -5.18 -5.88
CA LEU A 161 -11.44 -5.79 -5.25
C LEU A 161 -10.18 -5.67 -6.12
N GLN A 162 -10.30 -5.88 -7.43
CA GLN A 162 -9.20 -5.65 -8.38
C GLN A 162 -8.73 -4.20 -8.37
N GLU A 163 -9.65 -3.23 -8.32
CA GLU A 163 -9.27 -1.82 -8.19
C GLU A 163 -8.59 -1.52 -6.84
N GLU A 164 -9.03 -2.10 -5.72
CA GLU A 164 -8.35 -1.97 -4.43
C GLU A 164 -6.92 -2.53 -4.46
N LEU A 165 -6.73 -3.68 -5.12
CA LEU A 165 -5.40 -4.24 -5.33
C LEU A 165 -4.55 -3.28 -6.18
N LYS A 166 -5.09 -2.65 -7.24
CA LYS A 166 -4.33 -1.62 -7.99
C LYS A 166 -3.95 -0.42 -7.13
N VAL A 167 -4.84 0.04 -6.23
CA VAL A 167 -4.54 1.14 -5.30
C VAL A 167 -3.39 0.79 -4.36
N CYS A 168 -3.32 -0.43 -3.85
CA CYS A 168 -2.20 -0.89 -3.02
C CYS A 168 -0.87 -0.86 -3.79
N LEU A 169 -0.86 -1.30 -5.06
CA LEU A 169 0.35 -1.26 -5.90
C LEU A 169 0.78 0.19 -6.14
N ALA A 170 -0.14 1.06 -6.54
CA ALA A 170 0.18 2.47 -6.78
C ALA A 170 0.77 3.16 -5.53
N ALA A 171 0.29 2.80 -4.34
CA ALA A 171 0.85 3.29 -3.08
C ALA A 171 2.23 2.69 -2.76
N ALA A 172 2.51 1.45 -3.15
CA ALA A 172 3.81 0.79 -3.00
C ALA A 172 4.85 1.35 -3.99
N GLU A 173 4.45 1.67 -5.22
CA GLU A 173 5.28 2.35 -6.22
C GLU A 173 5.76 3.72 -5.72
N LYS A 174 4.86 4.49 -5.11
CA LYS A 174 5.17 5.84 -4.60
C LYS A 174 6.00 5.84 -3.31
N TYR A 175 6.08 4.73 -2.57
CA TYR A 175 6.81 4.67 -1.31
C TYR A 175 7.45 3.30 -1.10
N ARG A 176 8.78 3.26 -1.12
CA ARG A 176 9.56 2.04 -0.89
C ARG A 176 9.23 1.40 0.47
N CYS A 177 9.05 0.08 0.47
CA CYS A 177 8.69 -0.71 1.66
C CYS A 177 7.43 -0.17 2.36
N ASN A 178 6.37 0.10 1.58
CA ASN A 178 5.09 0.57 2.12
C ASN A 178 4.35 -0.55 2.86
N TYR A 179 4.73 -0.76 4.13
CA TYR A 179 4.14 -1.77 5.00
C TYR A 179 2.61 -1.70 5.08
N TYR A 180 2.03 -0.50 5.13
CA TYR A 180 0.58 -0.34 5.23
C TYR A 180 -0.14 -0.77 3.95
N ALA A 181 0.38 -0.43 2.77
CA ALA A 181 -0.19 -0.86 1.50
C ALA A 181 -0.17 -2.39 1.37
N TRP A 182 0.97 -3.02 1.66
CA TRP A 182 1.11 -4.48 1.57
C TRP A 182 0.30 -5.21 2.63
N THR A 183 0.23 -4.70 3.86
CA THR A 183 -0.59 -5.30 4.93
C THR A 183 -2.09 -5.16 4.64
N TYR A 184 -2.52 -4.04 4.07
CA TYR A 184 -3.90 -3.88 3.59
C TYR A 184 -4.20 -4.84 2.43
N ARG A 185 -3.24 -5.03 1.51
CA ARG A 185 -3.33 -6.03 0.43
C ARG A 185 -3.48 -7.46 0.95
N ILE A 186 -2.70 -7.87 1.95
CA ILE A 186 -2.87 -9.17 2.64
C ILE A 186 -4.29 -9.29 3.20
N TRP A 187 -4.75 -8.26 3.91
CA TRP A 187 -6.08 -8.26 4.51
C TRP A 187 -7.20 -8.40 3.46
N LEU A 188 -7.08 -7.75 2.29
CA LEU A 188 -8.02 -7.92 1.17
C LEU A 188 -8.06 -9.38 0.69
N MET A 189 -6.88 -9.97 0.48
CA MET A 189 -6.75 -11.36 0.06
C MET A 189 -7.36 -12.32 1.09
N ASP A 190 -7.09 -12.10 2.38
CA ASP A 190 -7.60 -12.92 3.47
C ASP A 190 -9.09 -12.75 3.72
N THR A 191 -9.69 -11.61 3.36
CA THR A 191 -11.10 -11.35 3.68
C THR A 191 -12.03 -11.72 2.52
N PHE A 192 -11.57 -11.52 1.28
CA PHE A 192 -12.45 -11.54 0.10
C PHE A 192 -12.03 -12.53 -1.00
N VAL A 193 -10.83 -13.11 -0.95
CA VAL A 193 -10.31 -13.97 -2.04
C VAL A 193 -10.36 -15.45 -1.65
N HIS A 194 -11.35 -15.87 -0.87
CA HIS A 194 -11.54 -17.29 -0.59
C HIS A 194 -12.20 -17.98 -1.78
N GLY A 195 -11.58 -19.06 -2.27
CA GLY A 195 -12.14 -19.82 -3.41
C GLY A 195 -12.05 -19.12 -4.77
N ASN A 196 -11.23 -18.07 -4.91
CA ASN A 196 -10.97 -17.41 -6.20
C ASN A 196 -9.52 -17.70 -6.67
N PRO A 197 -9.27 -18.86 -7.30
CA PRO A 197 -7.93 -19.27 -7.71
C PRO A 197 -7.34 -18.38 -8.80
N LEU A 198 -8.17 -17.85 -9.70
CA LEU A 198 -7.72 -16.96 -10.79
C LEU A 198 -7.12 -15.66 -10.25
N MET A 199 -7.76 -15.06 -9.24
CA MET A 199 -7.22 -13.85 -8.61
C MET A 199 -5.92 -14.16 -7.87
N LEU A 200 -5.83 -15.30 -7.15
CA LEU A 200 -4.61 -15.71 -6.49
C LEU A 200 -3.45 -15.94 -7.46
N GLU A 201 -3.71 -16.62 -8.59
CA GLU A 201 -2.72 -16.83 -9.65
C GLU A 201 -2.27 -15.50 -10.28
N SER A 202 -3.23 -14.61 -10.57
CA SER A 202 -2.91 -13.28 -11.10
C SER A 202 -2.01 -12.47 -10.16
N GLU A 203 -2.22 -12.57 -8.85
CA GLU A 203 -1.40 -11.90 -7.84
C GLU A 203 0.02 -12.47 -7.76
N ILE A 204 0.17 -13.79 -7.88
CA ILE A 204 1.49 -14.45 -7.89
C ILE A 204 2.31 -13.97 -9.08
N GLN A 205 1.69 -13.94 -10.28
CA GLN A 205 2.36 -13.52 -11.50
C GLN A 205 2.65 -12.02 -11.52
N LEU A 206 1.68 -11.18 -11.17
CA LEU A 206 1.85 -9.73 -11.13
C LEU A 206 2.97 -9.34 -10.17
N THR A 207 2.92 -9.85 -8.93
CA THR A 207 3.91 -9.45 -7.92
C THR A 207 5.29 -10.06 -8.17
N ARG A 208 5.38 -11.09 -9.02
CA ARG A 208 6.66 -11.67 -9.45
C ARG A 208 7.40 -10.67 -10.32
N GLU A 209 6.71 -10.09 -11.28
CA GLU A 209 7.29 -9.05 -12.13
C GLU A 209 7.51 -7.75 -11.35
N TRP A 210 6.62 -7.43 -10.41
CA TRP A 210 6.78 -6.24 -9.57
C TRP A 210 8.08 -6.25 -8.77
N VAL A 211 8.42 -7.36 -8.10
CA VAL A 211 9.66 -7.44 -7.29
C VAL A 211 10.93 -7.41 -8.12
N ARG A 212 10.89 -7.73 -9.43
CA ARG A 212 12.03 -7.54 -10.33
C ARG A 212 12.45 -6.07 -10.44
N GLY A 213 11.48 -5.15 -10.45
CA GLY A 213 11.73 -3.72 -10.45
C GLY A 213 12.03 -3.14 -9.05
N HIS A 214 11.83 -3.94 -7.99
CA HIS A 214 11.81 -3.49 -6.60
C HIS A 214 12.63 -4.42 -5.69
N VAL A 215 13.84 -4.77 -6.11
CA VAL A 215 14.69 -5.78 -5.46
C VAL A 215 15.06 -5.50 -4.00
N SER A 216 14.86 -4.27 -3.53
CA SER A 216 15.08 -3.89 -2.14
C SER A 216 13.80 -3.81 -1.29
N ASP A 217 12.63 -4.11 -1.84
CA ASP A 217 11.36 -3.93 -1.14
C ASP A 217 11.02 -5.14 -0.27
N CYS A 218 11.36 -5.05 1.02
CA CYS A 218 11.09 -6.13 1.98
C CYS A 218 9.59 -6.37 2.20
N SER A 219 8.73 -5.36 2.02
CA SER A 219 7.28 -5.50 2.21
C SER A 219 6.63 -6.22 1.03
N GLY A 220 7.09 -5.95 -0.19
CA GLY A 220 6.70 -6.67 -1.40
C GLY A 220 7.11 -8.13 -1.36
N PHE A 221 8.36 -8.42 -0.98
CA PHE A 221 8.78 -9.81 -0.76
C PHE A 221 7.98 -10.50 0.35
N HIS A 222 7.67 -9.82 1.46
CA HIS A 222 6.79 -10.38 2.49
C HIS A 222 5.39 -10.72 1.96
N TYR A 223 4.81 -9.89 1.07
CA TYR A 223 3.55 -10.23 0.41
C TYR A 223 3.68 -11.48 -0.48
N ARG A 224 4.80 -11.64 -1.19
CA ARG A 224 5.08 -12.87 -1.94
C ARG A 224 5.18 -14.09 -1.04
N GLN A 225 5.85 -13.98 0.11
CA GLN A 225 5.91 -15.04 1.13
C GLN A 225 4.51 -15.47 1.58
N TYR A 226 3.63 -14.50 1.82
CA TYR A 226 2.22 -14.76 2.13
C TYR A 226 1.51 -15.55 1.02
N LEU A 227 1.65 -15.13 -0.25
CA LEU A 227 1.03 -15.82 -1.39
C LEU A 227 1.56 -17.26 -1.55
N LEU A 228 2.88 -17.44 -1.47
CA LEU A 228 3.53 -18.74 -1.62
C LEU A 228 3.09 -19.72 -0.53
N ARG A 229 3.01 -19.25 0.72
CA ARG A 229 2.46 -20.04 1.84
C ARG A 229 1.00 -20.40 1.63
N ARG A 230 0.21 -19.48 1.12
CA ARG A 230 -1.21 -19.71 0.86
C ARG A 230 -1.44 -20.77 -0.20
N VAL A 231 -0.57 -20.85 -1.22
CA VAL A 231 -0.64 -21.91 -2.25
C VAL A 231 -0.04 -23.22 -1.76
N GLY A 232 1.09 -23.19 -1.06
CA GLY A 232 1.76 -24.40 -0.54
C GLY A 232 2.35 -25.32 -1.62
N SER A 233 2.70 -24.78 -2.80
CA SER A 233 3.20 -25.57 -3.94
C SER A 233 4.73 -25.62 -3.97
N ILE A 234 5.31 -26.82 -3.85
CA ILE A 234 6.76 -27.05 -3.95
C ILE A 234 7.32 -26.60 -5.32
N PRO A 235 6.72 -26.96 -6.48
CA PRO A 235 7.20 -26.47 -7.77
C PRO A 235 7.20 -24.94 -7.88
N LEU A 236 6.23 -24.27 -7.25
CA LEU A 236 6.18 -22.81 -7.22
C LEU A 236 7.32 -22.23 -6.37
N LEU A 237 7.61 -22.82 -5.19
CA LEU A 237 8.76 -22.43 -4.36
C LEU A 237 10.10 -22.66 -5.08
N SER A 238 10.24 -23.72 -5.85
CA SER A 238 11.45 -23.94 -6.67
C SER A 238 11.62 -22.86 -7.75
N LYS A 239 10.54 -22.47 -8.44
CA LYS A 239 10.57 -21.35 -9.39
C LYS A 239 10.88 -20.01 -8.69
N GLU A 240 10.40 -19.83 -7.46
CA GLU A 240 10.69 -18.67 -6.66
C GLU A 240 12.17 -18.60 -6.25
N LEU A 241 12.77 -19.74 -5.88
CA LEU A 241 14.18 -19.81 -5.55
C LEU A 241 15.06 -19.45 -6.76
N ALA A 242 14.67 -19.87 -7.97
CA ALA A 242 15.32 -19.47 -9.21
C ALA A 242 15.20 -17.96 -9.48
N LEU A 243 14.06 -17.34 -9.18
CA LEU A 243 13.91 -15.88 -9.22
C LEU A 243 14.87 -15.19 -8.22
N CYS A 244 14.98 -15.70 -6.99
CA CYS A 244 15.92 -15.16 -6.00
C CYS A 244 17.36 -15.23 -6.49
N GLU A 245 17.75 -16.34 -7.13
CA GLU A 245 19.06 -16.48 -7.75
C GLU A 245 19.30 -15.44 -8.85
N GLU A 246 18.38 -15.33 -9.81
CA GLU A 246 18.42 -14.33 -10.89
C GLU A 246 18.63 -12.92 -10.32
N LEU A 247 17.84 -12.54 -9.32
CA LEU A 247 17.89 -11.21 -8.72
C LEU A 247 19.16 -10.98 -7.89
N CYS A 248 19.61 -11.96 -7.10
CA CYS A 248 20.83 -11.85 -6.29
C CYS A 248 22.08 -11.68 -7.17
N LEU A 249 22.14 -12.37 -8.32
CA LEU A 249 23.28 -12.30 -9.23
C LEU A 249 23.23 -11.04 -10.11
N SER A 250 22.04 -10.61 -10.53
CA SER A 250 21.87 -9.39 -11.34
C SER A 250 22.01 -8.11 -10.52
N TYR A 251 21.61 -8.16 -9.25
CA TYR A 251 21.59 -7.03 -8.33
C TYR A 251 22.22 -7.47 -6.99
N PRO A 252 23.56 -7.53 -6.89
CA PRO A 252 24.25 -7.91 -5.66
C PRO A 252 24.04 -6.85 -4.55
N GLY A 253 24.06 -7.28 -3.29
CA GLY A 253 24.00 -6.42 -2.11
C GLY A 253 22.59 -6.12 -1.56
N HIS A 254 21.54 -6.73 -2.12
CA HIS A 254 20.17 -6.47 -1.69
C HIS A 254 19.67 -7.51 -0.66
N GLU A 255 19.77 -7.16 0.63
CA GLU A 255 19.42 -8.04 1.76
C GLU A 255 17.97 -8.58 1.71
N ALA A 256 17.03 -7.82 1.13
CA ALA A 256 15.64 -8.25 0.98
C ALA A 256 15.51 -9.55 0.16
N ILE A 257 16.30 -9.70 -0.92
CA ILE A 257 16.31 -10.91 -1.75
C ILE A 257 16.84 -12.09 -0.93
N TRP A 258 17.93 -11.89 -0.19
CA TRP A 258 18.53 -12.92 0.65
C TRP A 258 17.57 -13.40 1.75
N MET A 259 16.84 -12.50 2.38
CA MET A 259 15.80 -12.87 3.36
C MET A 259 14.66 -13.66 2.71
N HIS A 260 14.25 -13.29 1.49
CA HIS A 260 13.25 -14.04 0.73
C HIS A 260 13.74 -15.41 0.26
N ARG A 261 15.02 -15.51 -0.13
CA ARG A 261 15.68 -16.79 -0.45
C ARG A 261 15.67 -17.74 0.75
N ARG A 262 16.03 -17.24 1.94
CA ARG A 262 15.97 -18.01 3.20
C ARG A 262 14.56 -18.53 3.47
N PHE A 263 13.53 -17.72 3.25
CA PHE A 263 12.14 -18.17 3.35
C PHE A 263 11.84 -19.33 2.38
N CYS A 264 12.27 -19.24 1.12
CA CYS A 264 12.04 -20.29 0.13
C CYS A 264 12.74 -21.59 0.53
N LEU A 265 14.01 -21.51 0.91
CA LEU A 265 14.80 -22.66 1.36
C LEU A 265 14.20 -23.30 2.61
N TRP A 266 13.75 -22.50 3.58
CA TRP A 266 13.06 -23.02 4.76
C TRP A 266 11.83 -23.86 4.38
N HIS A 267 10.99 -23.37 3.46
CA HIS A 267 9.76 -24.10 3.07
C HIS A 267 10.02 -25.26 2.09
N LEU A 268 11.16 -25.28 1.41
CA LEU A 268 11.64 -26.43 0.63
C LEU A 268 12.31 -27.48 1.54
N HIS A 269 12.75 -27.09 2.74
CA HIS A 269 13.45 -27.97 3.65
C HIS A 269 12.52 -29.05 4.22
N PRO A 270 12.92 -30.34 4.23
CA PRO A 270 12.06 -31.45 4.67
C PRO A 270 11.51 -31.39 6.11
N THR A 271 12.09 -30.57 6.99
CA THR A 271 11.65 -30.44 8.39
C THR A 271 10.59 -29.36 8.60
N ALA A 272 10.29 -28.51 7.61
CA ALA A 272 9.37 -27.38 7.78
C ALA A 272 7.88 -27.75 7.60
N THR A 273 7.57 -28.95 7.11
CA THR A 273 6.19 -29.42 6.93
C THR A 273 5.76 -30.35 8.06
N ASN A 274 5.00 -29.83 9.03
CA ASN A 274 4.30 -30.63 10.06
C ASN A 274 3.08 -31.37 9.46
N GLY A 275 3.33 -32.28 8.51
CA GLY A 275 2.32 -33.15 7.91
C GLY A 275 2.98 -34.45 7.44
N GLU A 276 2.92 -35.49 8.29
CA GLU A 276 3.81 -36.66 8.23
C GLU A 276 3.66 -37.62 7.04
N THR A 277 2.79 -37.38 6.06
CA THR A 277 2.48 -38.41 5.05
C THR A 277 2.95 -38.10 3.63
N GLN A 278 3.06 -36.82 3.22
CA GLN A 278 3.60 -36.43 1.91
C GLN A 278 5.07 -35.99 1.95
N ALA A 279 5.53 -35.45 3.08
CA ALA A 279 6.92 -35.01 3.28
C ALA A 279 7.94 -36.15 3.11
N LYS A 280 7.57 -37.40 3.46
CA LYS A 280 8.43 -38.58 3.27
C LYS A 280 8.74 -38.92 1.81
N LYS A 281 7.86 -38.59 0.85
CA LYS A 281 8.12 -38.77 -0.59
C LYS A 281 9.03 -37.68 -1.18
N ALA A 282 8.99 -36.47 -0.61
CA ALA A 282 9.83 -35.35 -1.06
C ALA A 282 11.28 -35.41 -0.53
N ARG A 283 11.57 -36.24 0.50
CA ARG A 283 12.91 -36.45 1.08
C ARG A 283 14.01 -36.83 0.08
N GLY A 284 13.65 -37.33 -1.12
CA GLY A 284 14.59 -37.68 -2.19
C GLY A 284 14.49 -36.82 -3.45
N ALA A 285 13.67 -35.75 -3.48
CA ALA A 285 13.28 -35.10 -4.73
C ALA A 285 13.90 -33.72 -4.99
N THR A 286 14.40 -33.01 -3.98
CA THR A 286 14.98 -31.67 -4.16
C THR A 286 16.42 -31.64 -3.69
N ASN A 287 17.36 -31.69 -4.63
CA ASN A 287 18.79 -31.53 -4.42
C ASN A 287 19.19 -30.07 -4.13
N TRP A 288 18.44 -29.41 -3.25
CA TRP A 288 18.60 -27.97 -3.00
C TRP A 288 19.99 -27.64 -2.44
N ALA A 289 20.60 -28.57 -1.69
CA ALA A 289 21.89 -28.37 -1.05
C ALA A 289 23.04 -28.21 -2.05
N GLU A 290 23.12 -29.06 -3.07
CA GLU A 290 24.14 -28.94 -4.13
C GLU A 290 23.90 -27.69 -4.98
N THR A 291 22.63 -27.37 -5.27
CA THR A 291 22.30 -26.13 -6.00
C THR A 291 22.63 -24.87 -5.21
N GLU A 292 22.49 -24.92 -3.88
CA GLU A 292 22.79 -23.78 -3.00
C GLU A 292 24.29 -23.52 -2.94
N GLU A 293 25.11 -24.57 -2.87
CA GLU A 293 26.58 -24.46 -2.90
C GLU A 293 27.05 -23.80 -4.22
N ALA A 294 26.54 -24.26 -5.36
CA ALA A 294 26.85 -23.67 -6.67
C ALA A 294 26.37 -22.22 -6.82
N PHE A 295 25.26 -21.85 -6.16
CA PHE A 295 24.80 -20.46 -6.10
C PHE A 295 25.75 -19.59 -5.25
N LEU A 296 26.16 -20.06 -4.06
CA LEU A 296 27.03 -19.30 -3.16
C LEU A 296 28.40 -19.01 -3.78
N GLN A 297 28.96 -19.96 -4.52
CA GLN A 297 30.19 -19.76 -5.29
C GLN A 297 30.06 -18.63 -6.32
N ARG A 298 28.93 -18.55 -7.03
CA ARG A 298 28.67 -17.49 -8.00
C ARG A 298 28.33 -16.14 -7.37
N ALA A 299 27.72 -16.15 -6.18
CA ALA A 299 27.34 -14.93 -5.47
C ALA A 299 28.51 -14.27 -4.73
N SER A 300 29.60 -15.00 -4.51
CA SER A 300 30.81 -14.54 -3.83
C SER A 300 31.73 -13.78 -4.77
N GLY A 301 32.56 -12.89 -4.23
CA GLY A 301 33.44 -12.01 -4.99
C GLY A 301 32.69 -10.95 -5.82
N CYS A 302 31.39 -10.77 -5.58
CA CYS A 302 30.52 -9.85 -6.32
C CYS A 302 30.38 -8.48 -5.62
N GLY A 303 31.22 -8.20 -4.62
CA GLY A 303 31.32 -6.94 -3.90
C GLY A 303 31.25 -7.12 -2.39
N GLU A 304 31.94 -6.24 -1.66
CA GLU A 304 32.15 -6.36 -0.19
C GLU A 304 30.85 -6.63 0.58
N TRP A 305 29.79 -5.88 0.27
CA TRP A 305 28.50 -6.05 0.96
C TRP A 305 27.77 -7.35 0.56
N GLN A 306 27.89 -7.77 -0.70
CA GLN A 306 27.32 -9.04 -1.14
C GLN A 306 28.04 -10.22 -0.47
N ASP A 307 29.37 -10.13 -0.32
CA ASP A 307 30.18 -11.16 0.34
C ASP A 307 29.81 -11.29 1.83
N GLU A 308 29.56 -10.16 2.51
CA GLU A 308 29.01 -10.17 3.88
C GLU A 308 27.63 -10.85 3.93
N LEU A 309 26.76 -10.62 2.94
CA LEU A 309 25.45 -11.30 2.86
C LEU A 309 25.59 -12.81 2.62
N VAL A 310 26.57 -13.24 1.80
CA VAL A 310 26.92 -14.66 1.61
C VAL A 310 27.34 -15.27 2.94
N VAL A 311 28.27 -14.65 3.67
CA VAL A 311 28.74 -15.12 4.98
C VAL A 311 27.58 -15.26 5.97
N ARG A 312 26.70 -14.25 6.03
CA ARG A 312 25.48 -14.31 6.87
C ARG A 312 24.53 -15.42 6.45
N HIS A 313 24.39 -15.66 5.14
CA HIS A 313 23.53 -16.72 4.64
C HIS A 313 24.09 -18.10 4.98
N VAL A 314 25.39 -18.33 4.79
CA VAL A 314 26.07 -19.57 5.20
C VAL A 314 25.90 -19.83 6.70
N ARG A 315 26.07 -18.81 7.55
CA ARG A 315 25.85 -18.93 8.99
C ARG A 315 24.42 -19.38 9.28
N TRP A 316 23.43 -18.76 8.63
CA TRP A 316 22.03 -19.12 8.76
C TRP A 316 21.74 -20.54 8.28
N LEU A 317 22.27 -20.96 7.12
CA LEU A 317 22.11 -22.30 6.58
C LEU A 317 22.61 -23.36 7.57
N ARG A 318 23.80 -23.15 8.16
CA ARG A 318 24.38 -24.04 9.17
C ARG A 318 23.54 -24.08 10.45
N SER A 319 23.11 -22.92 10.96
CA SER A 319 22.40 -22.86 12.24
C SER A 319 20.93 -23.28 12.16
N VAL A 320 20.28 -23.05 11.01
CA VAL A 320 18.82 -23.22 10.86
C VAL A 320 18.46 -24.46 10.05
N LEU A 321 19.21 -24.77 8.99
CA LEU A 321 18.94 -25.92 8.12
C LEU A 321 19.94 -27.07 8.30
N GLY A 322 20.94 -26.94 9.18
CA GLY A 322 21.97 -27.97 9.39
C GLY A 322 22.82 -28.25 8.16
N TRP A 323 22.98 -27.27 7.26
CA TRP A 323 23.71 -27.43 6.01
C TRP A 323 25.22 -27.64 6.25
N THR A 324 25.81 -28.64 5.58
CA THR A 324 27.22 -29.04 5.73
C THR A 324 28.06 -28.84 4.47
N GLY A 325 27.54 -28.13 3.44
CA GLY A 325 28.27 -27.86 2.20
C GLY A 325 29.48 -26.94 2.40
N ALA A 326 30.36 -26.87 1.40
CA ALA A 326 31.53 -26.02 1.47
C ALA A 326 31.13 -24.54 1.37
N ALA A 327 31.69 -23.71 2.25
CA ALA A 327 31.55 -22.26 2.11
C ALA A 327 32.54 -21.76 1.04
N PRO A 328 32.15 -20.78 0.22
CA PRO A 328 33.06 -20.09 -0.71
C PRO A 328 34.16 -19.30 0.02
#